data_AF-A0A1H4VAE1-F1
#
_entry.id   AF-A0A1H4VAE1-F1
#
_cell.length_a   1.000
_cell.length_b   1.000
_cell.length_c   1.000
_cell.angle_alpha   90.00
_cell.angle_beta   90.00
_cell.angle_gamma   90.00
#
_symmetry.space_group_name_H-M   'P 1'
#
loop_
_entity.id
_entity.type
_entity.pdbx_description
1 polymer ?
#
loop_
_entity_poly.entity_id
_entity_poly.type
_entity_poly.pdbx_seq_one_letter_code
_entity_poly.pdbx_strand_id
1 'polypeptide(L)' 'MTAPSVRLAEGQSVRVHVRGHDHTGEVVSATRSRVTVSYVNQFGEERLIKLPVGEVVAL' A
#
# COMPACT_ATOMS: atom_id res chain seq x y z
N MET A 1 16.14 -11.07 14.72
CA MET A 1 16.33 -10.68 13.30
C MET A 1 15.38 -9.53 13.03
N THR A 2 15.89 -8.31 12.89
CA THR A 2 15.07 -7.11 12.69
C THR A 2 14.75 -7.00 11.20
N ALA A 3 13.47 -7.14 10.82
CA ALA A 3 13.07 -6.88 9.44
C ALA A 3 13.51 -5.45 9.06
N PRO A 4 14.08 -5.23 7.85
CA PRO A 4 14.40 -3.89 7.40
C PRO A 4 13.13 -3.05 7.49
N SER A 5 13.19 -1.95 8.25
CA SER A 5 12.09 -1.01 8.32
C SER A 5 11.98 -0.32 6.97
N VAL A 6 11.22 -0.92 6.05
CA VAL A 6 10.87 -0.31 4.77
C VAL A 6 10.07 0.95 5.10
N ARG A 7 10.71 2.11 4.92
CA ARG A 7 10.04 3.40 5.07
C ARG A 7 9.32 3.68 3.76
N LEU A 8 8.01 3.49 3.77
CA LEU A 8 7.15 3.88 2.66
C LEU A 8 6.93 5.39 2.74
N ALA A 9 7.14 6.09 1.62
CA ALA A 9 6.96 7.53 1.50
C ALA A 9 5.63 7.88 0.84
N GLU A 10 5.06 9.03 1.17
CA GLU A 10 3.91 9.57 0.43
C GLU A 10 4.29 9.79 -1.04
N GLY A 11 3.38 9.46 -1.94
CA GLY A 11 3.60 9.47 -3.38
C GLY A 11 4.31 8.23 -3.95
N GLN A 12 4.73 7.29 -3.09
CA GLN A 12 5.44 6.10 -3.55
C GLN A 12 4.47 5.09 -4.19
N SER A 13 4.83 4.58 -5.37
CA SER A 13 4.12 3.46 -5.99
C SER A 13 4.37 2.16 -5.23
N VAL A 14 3.29 1.44 -4.93
CA VAL A 14 3.30 0.21 -4.16
C VAL A 14 2.33 -0.81 -4.76
N ARG A 15 2.56 -2.08 -4.46
CA ARG A 15 1.63 -3.17 -4.72
C ARG A 15 0.96 -3.61 -3.41
N VAL A 16 -0.35 -3.76 -3.45
CA VAL A 16 -1.19 -4.20 -2.34
C VAL A 16 -2.04 -5.40 -2.76
N HIS A 17 -2.27 -6.33 -1.84
CA HIS A 17 -3.15 -7.47 -2.07
C HIS A 17 -4.49 -7.22 -1.40
N VAL A 18 -5.56 -7.10 -2.18
CA VAL A 18 -6.91 -6.79 -1.70
C VAL A 18 -7.88 -7.84 -2.24
N ARG A 19 -8.54 -8.56 -1.32
CA ARG A 19 -9.61 -9.54 -1.65
C ARG A 19 -9.19 -10.59 -2.70
N GLY A 20 -7.96 -11.10 -2.63
CA GLY A 20 -7.48 -12.11 -3.58
C GLY A 20 -6.87 -11.53 -4.86
N HIS A 21 -6.83 -10.21 -5.01
CA HIS A 21 -6.30 -9.53 -6.19
C HIS A 21 -5.14 -8.60 -5.82
N ASP A 22 -4.08 -8.64 -6.63
CA ASP A 22 -3.00 -7.66 -6.55
C ASP A 22 -3.40 -6.38 -7.28
N HIS A 23 -3.28 -5.25 -6.59
CA HIS A 23 -3.49 -3.93 -7.15
C HIS A 23 -2.23 -3.09 -7.00
N THR A 24 -1.93 -2.29 -8.02
CA THR A 24 -0.93 -1.24 -7.91
C THR A 24 -1.62 0.04 -7.43
N GLY A 25 -0.95 0.76 -6.54
CA GLY A 25 -1.46 1.99 -5.97
C GLY A 25 -0.34 2.93 -5.51
N GLU A 26 -0.74 4.04 -4.93
CA GLU A 26 0.14 5.09 -4.44
C GLU A 26 -0.08 5.30 -2.94
N VAL A 27 1.01 5.46 -2.20
CA VAL A 27 0.95 5.75 -0.77
C VAL A 27 0.45 7.17 -0.56
N VAL A 28 -0.71 7.30 0.07
CA VAL A 28 -1.30 8.61 0.42
C VAL A 28 -0.78 9.09 1.78
N SER A 29 -0.59 8.17 2.72
CA SER A 29 0.00 8.46 4.03
C SER A 29 0.62 7.22 4.64
N ALA A 30 1.71 7.39 5.39
CA ALA A 30 2.38 6.29 6.07
C ALA A 30 2.70 6.65 7.52
N THR A 31 2.45 5.70 8.41
CA THR A 31 2.86 5.73 9.82
C THR A 31 3.86 4.60 10.06
N ARG A 32 4.38 4.49 11.29
CA ARG A 32 5.32 3.40 11.64
C ARG A 32 4.75 1.99 11.49
N SER A 33 3.43 1.81 11.55
CA SER A 33 2.80 0.48 11.54
C SER A 33 1.73 0.30 10.47
N ARG A 34 1.20 1.39 9.91
CA ARG A 34 0.13 1.35 8.91
C ARG A 34 0.37 2.33 7.77
N VAL A 35 -0.14 1.97 6.60
CA VAL A 35 -0.06 2.75 5.38
C VAL A 35 -1.44 2.84 4.76
N THR A 36 -1.77 4.03 4.24
CA THR A 36 -2.96 4.27 3.43
C THR A 36 -2.52 4.32 1.97
N VAL A 37 -3.11 3.48 1.14
CA VAL A 37 -2.81 3.37 -0.28
C VAL A 37 -4.07 3.74 -1.07
N SER A 38 -3.91 4.61 -2.07
CA SER A 38 -4.90 4.81 -3.12
C SER A 38 -4.64 3.83 -4.25
N TYR A 39 -5.64 3.07 -4.67
CA TYR A 39 -5.54 2.12 -5.78
C TYR A 39 -6.79 2.18 -6.64
N VAL A 40 -6.65 1.78 -7.90
CA VAL A 40 -7.78 1.64 -8.82
C VAL A 40 -8.27 0.20 -8.76
N ASN A 41 -9.56 0.01 -8.43
CA ASN A 41 -10.17 -1.32 -8.41
C ASN A 41 -10.48 -1.82 -9.83
N GLN A 42 -10.97 -3.06 -9.94
CA GLN A 42 -11.34 -3.68 -11.22
C GLN A 42 -12.47 -2.97 -11.99
N PHE A 43 -13.18 -2.03 -11.35
CA PHE A 43 -14.24 -1.23 -11.95
C PHE A 43 -13.77 0.17 -12.38
N GLY A 44 -12.47 0.46 -12.26
CA GLY A 44 -11.90 1.77 -12.58
C GLY A 44 -12.15 2.83 -11.51
N GLU A 45 -12.64 2.45 -10.33
CA GLU A 45 -12.86 3.40 -9.24
C GLU A 45 -11.61 3.53 -8.37
N GLU A 46 -11.26 4.76 -8.04
CA GLU A 46 -10.24 5.04 -7.04
C GLU A 46 -10.76 4.72 -5.63
N ARG A 47 -9.99 3.92 -4.90
CA ARG A 47 -10.33 3.47 -3.55
C ARG A 47 -9.14 3.64 -2.63
N LEU A 48 -9.42 4.00 -1.38
CA LEU A 48 -8.42 4.05 -0.32
C LEU A 48 -8.50 2.78 0.52
N ILE A 49 -7.34 2.23 0.87
CA ILE A 49 -7.24 1.13 1.82
C ILE A 49 -6.14 1.38 2.83
N LYS A 50 -6.41 1.02 4.08
CA LYS A 50 -5.45 1.12 5.17
C LYS A 50 -4.96 -0.28 5.54
N LEU A 51 -3.68 -0.53 5.37
CA LEU A 51 -3.05 -1.84 5.57
C LEU A 51 -1.86 -1.73 6.54
N PRO A 52 -1.47 -2.82 7.22
CA PRO A 52 -0.18 -2.91 7.90
C PRO A 52 0.98 -2.71 6.92
N VAL A 53 2.06 -2.05 7.35
CA VAL A 53 3.25 -1.80 6.51
C VAL A 53 3.79 -3.09 5.86
N GLY A 54 3.71 -4.23 6.57
CA GLY A 54 4.20 -5.53 6.07
C GLY A 54 3.35 -6.16 4.96
N GLU A 55 2.14 -5.66 4.71
CA GLU A 55 1.26 -6.13 3.63
C GLU A 55 1.41 -5.30 2.34
N VAL A 56 2.25 -4.27 2.37
CA VAL A 56 2.50 -3.36 1.25
C VAL A 56 3.89 -3.63 0.68
N VAL A 57 3.98 -3.84 -0.63
CA VAL A 57 5.25 -4.09 -1.32
C VAL A 57 5.63 -2.84 -2.11
N ALA A 58 6.78 -2.24 -1.78
CA ALA A 58 7.35 -1.16 -2.58
C ALA A 58 7.76 -1.68 -3.98
N LEU A 59 7.46 -0.88 -5.01
CA LEU A 59 7.90 -1.12 -6.39
C LEU A 59 9.21 -0.42 -6.71
#